data_AF-A0A9X0YNP0-F1
#
_entry.id   AF-A0A9X0YNP0-F1
#
_cell.length_a   1.000
_cell.length_b   1.000
_cell.length_c   1.000
_cell.angle_alpha   90.00
_cell.angle_beta   90.00
_cell.angle_gamma   90.00
#
_symmetry.space_group_name_H-M   'P 1'
#
loop_
_entity.id
_entity.type
_entity.pdbx_description
1 polymer ?
#
loop_
_entity_poly.entity_id
_entity_poly.type
_entity_poly.pdbx_seq_one_letter_code
_entity_poly.pdbx_strand_id
1 'polypeptide(L)'
;MKNLDFSINGRVQNLMVDVFESVSASKETEIKIGELLDTQSIFELVFEIVRETGFYNADENFKLIKALNIDTDEDALEDALYTTWISMGNTLNTAKTQEEFNAKFAIFVPIILKRMELINRSSLTQ
;
A
#
# COMPACT_ATOMS: atom_id res chain seq x y z
N MET A 1 12.48 10.15 -6.28
CA MET A 1 11.27 9.32 -6.46
C MET A 1 10.63 9.73 -7.76
N LYS A 2 10.30 8.77 -8.63
CA LYS A 2 9.54 9.07 -9.86
C LYS A 2 8.04 9.13 -9.56
N ASN A 3 7.33 10.00 -10.26
CA ASN A 3 5.87 10.03 -10.23
C ASN A 3 5.29 8.93 -11.12
N LEU A 4 4.01 8.64 -10.92
CA LEU A 4 3.24 7.75 -11.80
C LEU A 4 3.12 8.36 -13.21
N ASP A 5 2.99 7.49 -14.21
CA ASP A 5 2.61 7.91 -15.55
C ASP A 5 1.25 8.65 -15.50
N PHE A 6 1.15 9.75 -16.24
CA PHE A 6 -0.05 10.60 -16.27
C PHE A 6 -1.30 9.81 -16.66
N SER A 7 -1.17 8.83 -17.57
CA SER A 7 -2.27 8.00 -18.05
C SER A 7 -2.92 7.13 -16.97
N ILE A 8 -2.19 6.79 -15.89
CA ILE A 8 -2.70 5.94 -14.81
C ILE A 8 -2.98 6.73 -13.52
N ASN A 9 -2.52 7.97 -13.42
CA ASN A 9 -2.52 8.75 -12.17
C ASN A 9 -3.92 8.87 -11.55
N GLY A 10 -4.91 9.29 -12.35
CA GLY A 10 -6.30 9.41 -11.88
C GLY A 10 -6.95 8.07 -11.52
N ARG A 11 -6.56 6.98 -12.19
CA ARG A 11 -7.07 5.63 -11.87
C ARG A 11 -6.52 5.13 -10.53
N VAL A 12 -5.23 5.32 -10.28
CA VAL A 12 -4.61 4.98 -9.00
C VAL A 12 -5.21 5.82 -7.87
N GLN A 13 -5.49 7.11 -8.12
CA GLN A 13 -6.13 7.98 -7.13
C GLN A 13 -7.52 7.47 -6.72
N ASN A 14 -8.36 7.09 -7.68
CA ASN A 14 -9.70 6.59 -7.37
C ASN A 14 -9.64 5.30 -6.53
N LEU A 15 -8.78 4.35 -6.91
CA LEU A 15 -8.60 3.11 -6.15
C LEU A 15 -8.06 3.36 -4.74
N MET A 16 -7.15 4.31 -4.60
CA MET A 16 -6.66 4.73 -3.30
C MET A 16 -7.77 5.34 -2.42
N VAL A 17 -8.67 6.15 -3.01
CA VAL A 17 -9.86 6.64 -2.31
C VAL A 17 -10.73 5.47 -1.85
N ASP A 18 -10.99 4.50 -2.72
CA ASP A 18 -11.78 3.31 -2.38
C ASP A 18 -11.18 2.54 -1.19
N VAL A 19 -9.84 2.42 -1.11
CA VAL A 19 -9.15 1.83 0.05
C VAL A 19 -9.42 2.63 1.32
N PHE A 20 -9.21 3.95 1.30
CA PHE A 20 -9.43 4.77 2.49
C PHE A 20 -10.89 4.79 2.92
N GLU A 21 -11.84 4.84 1.99
CA GLU A 21 -13.27 4.75 2.29
C GLU A 21 -13.63 3.39 2.90
N SER A 22 -13.08 2.29 2.38
CA SER A 22 -13.33 0.95 2.91
C SER A 22 -12.79 0.78 4.34
N VAL A 23 -11.58 1.27 4.60
CA VAL A 23 -10.96 1.20 5.94
C VAL A 23 -11.62 2.17 6.93
N SER A 24 -12.05 3.36 6.47
CA SER A 24 -12.67 4.38 7.33
C SER A 24 -14.19 4.21 7.52
N ALA A 25 -14.82 3.25 6.82
CA ALA A 25 -16.25 2.94 6.98
C ALA A 25 -16.58 2.38 8.38
N SER A 26 -15.57 1.85 9.09
CA SER A 26 -15.72 1.41 10.47
C SER A 26 -15.93 2.61 11.40
N LYS A 27 -16.97 2.57 12.23
CA LYS A 27 -17.22 3.60 13.26
C LYS A 27 -16.30 3.44 14.49
N GLU A 28 -15.34 2.54 14.42
CA GLU A 28 -14.45 2.20 15.52
C GLU A 28 -13.24 3.13 15.58
N THR A 29 -12.70 3.31 16.77
CA THR A 29 -11.54 4.18 17.02
C THR A 29 -10.23 3.55 16.58
N GLU A 30 -10.21 2.24 16.37
CA GLU A 30 -9.05 1.45 15.94
C GLU A 30 -9.40 0.68 14.68
N ILE A 31 -8.49 0.71 13.70
CA ILE A 31 -8.63 -0.04 12.45
C ILE A 31 -8.44 -1.52 12.76
N LYS A 32 -9.37 -2.37 12.29
CA LYS A 32 -9.22 -3.82 12.39
C LYS A 32 -8.38 -4.34 11.24
N ILE A 33 -7.54 -5.35 11.51
CA ILE A 33 -6.77 -6.04 10.47
C ILE A 33 -7.68 -6.61 9.36
N GLY A 34 -8.85 -7.13 9.73
CA GLY A 34 -9.83 -7.61 8.75
C GLY A 34 -10.26 -6.54 7.75
N GLU A 35 -10.42 -5.29 8.19
CA GLU A 35 -10.80 -4.16 7.32
C GLU A 35 -9.67 -3.82 6.32
N LEU A 36 -8.41 -3.96 6.75
CA LEU A 36 -7.28 -3.84 5.84
C LEU A 36 -7.29 -5.00 4.83
N LEU A 37 -7.44 -6.24 5.29
CA LEU A 37 -7.43 -7.42 4.43
C LEU A 37 -8.55 -7.39 3.38
N ASP A 38 -9.72 -6.86 3.71
CA ASP A 38 -10.84 -6.70 2.77
C ASP A 38 -10.50 -5.81 1.57
N THR A 39 -9.50 -4.92 1.70
CA THR A 39 -9.02 -4.07 0.60
C THR A 39 -7.97 -4.72 -0.31
N GLN A 40 -7.56 -5.96 -0.05
CA GLN A 40 -6.48 -6.62 -0.80
C GLN A 40 -6.70 -6.60 -2.32
N SER A 41 -7.93 -6.88 -2.78
CA SER A 41 -8.26 -6.89 -4.21
C SER A 41 -8.03 -5.53 -4.89
N ILE A 42 -8.20 -4.43 -4.16
CA ILE A 42 -7.95 -3.08 -4.66
C ILE A 42 -6.44 -2.84 -4.77
N PHE A 43 -5.67 -3.26 -3.76
CA PHE A 43 -4.21 -3.21 -3.81
C PHE A 43 -3.62 -4.04 -4.97
N GLU A 44 -4.15 -5.24 -5.21
CA GLU A 44 -3.75 -6.08 -6.35
C GLU A 44 -4.00 -5.39 -7.69
N LEU A 45 -5.17 -4.75 -7.83
CA LEU A 45 -5.49 -4.00 -9.04
C LEU A 45 -4.56 -2.80 -9.25
N VAL A 46 -4.25 -2.04 -8.19
CA VAL A 46 -3.28 -0.94 -8.26
C VAL A 46 -1.90 -1.47 -8.66
N PHE A 47 -1.46 -2.58 -8.05
CA PHE A 47 -0.16 -3.19 -8.35
C PHE A 47 -0.05 -3.52 -9.84
N GLU A 48 -1.05 -4.17 -10.42
CA GLU A 48 -1.04 -4.54 -11.84
C GLU A 48 -0.97 -3.31 -12.75
N ILE A 49 -1.80 -2.29 -12.51
CA ILE A 49 -1.78 -1.04 -13.28
C ILE A 49 -0.42 -0.36 -13.23
N VAL A 50 0.17 -0.26 -12.03
CA VAL A 50 1.44 0.45 -11.82
C VAL A 50 2.61 -0.36 -12.40
N ARG A 51 2.59 -1.69 -12.26
CA ARG A 51 3.65 -2.59 -12.74
C ARG A 51 3.85 -2.49 -14.25
N GLU A 52 2.77 -2.39 -15.02
CA GLU A 52 2.83 -2.28 -16.49
C GLU A 52 3.58 -1.05 -17.00
N THR A 53 3.71 0.00 -16.17
CA THR A 53 4.45 1.22 -16.51
C THR A 53 5.95 1.14 -16.24
N GLY A 54 6.41 0.06 -15.58
CA GLY A 54 7.80 -0.07 -15.12
C GLY A 54 8.15 0.79 -13.90
N PHE A 55 7.17 1.45 -13.26
CA PHE A 55 7.36 2.33 -12.10
C PHE A 55 8.14 1.67 -10.96
N TYR A 56 7.83 0.41 -10.62
CA TYR A 56 8.50 -0.33 -9.55
C TYR A 56 9.94 -0.71 -9.86
N ASN A 57 10.30 -0.78 -11.14
CA ASN A 57 11.62 -1.16 -11.60
C ASN A 57 12.53 0.06 -11.83
N ALA A 58 12.03 1.28 -11.64
CA ALA A 58 12.87 2.46 -11.67
C ALA A 58 13.82 2.44 -10.46
N ASP A 59 15.13 2.55 -10.69
CA ASP A 59 16.19 2.40 -9.67
C ASP A 59 15.89 3.11 -8.33
N GLU A 60 15.41 4.35 -8.38
CA GLU A 60 15.07 5.12 -7.17
C GLU A 60 13.88 4.52 -6.40
N ASN A 61 12.83 4.13 -7.11
CA ASN A 61 11.61 3.58 -6.51
C ASN A 61 11.88 2.16 -5.99
N PHE A 62 12.63 1.34 -6.72
CA PHE A 62 13.04 0.01 -6.27
C PHE A 62 13.83 0.07 -4.96
N LYS A 63 14.82 0.98 -4.87
CA LYS A 63 15.61 1.21 -3.65
C LYS A 63 14.73 1.67 -2.49
N LEU A 64 13.77 2.56 -2.74
CA LEU A 64 12.85 3.07 -1.73
C LEU A 64 11.92 1.98 -1.20
N ILE A 65 11.32 1.18 -2.08
CA ILE A 65 10.47 0.03 -1.69
C ILE A 65 11.27 -0.94 -0.82
N LYS A 66 12.51 -1.25 -1.21
CA LYS A 66 13.37 -2.14 -0.43
C LYS A 66 13.67 -1.60 0.97
N ALA A 67 13.97 -0.30 1.08
CA ALA A 67 14.22 0.34 2.38
C ALA A 67 12.98 0.30 3.28
N LEU A 68 11.82 0.71 2.77
CA LEU A 68 10.57 0.73 3.50
C LEU A 68 10.12 -0.68 3.95
N ASN A 69 10.38 -1.71 3.13
CA ASN A 69 10.07 -3.08 3.51
C ASN A 69 10.97 -3.61 4.65
N ILE A 70 12.19 -3.09 4.80
CA ILE A 70 13.09 -3.46 5.91
C ILE A 70 12.62 -2.80 7.22
N ASP A 71 12.17 -1.53 7.15
CA ASP A 71 11.72 -0.78 8.32
C ASP A 71 10.41 -1.32 8.94
N THR A 72 9.71 -2.20 8.24
CA THR A 72 8.39 -2.76 8.61
C THR A 72 8.44 -4.26 8.94
N ASP A 73 9.63 -4.83 9.13
CA ASP A 73 9.77 -6.23 9.55
C ASP A 73 9.51 -6.37 11.05
N GLU A 74 8.29 -6.80 11.40
CA GLU A 74 7.88 -7.13 12.78
C GLU A 74 7.63 -8.64 12.93
N ASP A 75 7.79 -9.15 14.16
CA ASP A 75 7.69 -10.58 14.48
C ASP A 75 6.26 -11.14 14.32
N ALA A 76 5.23 -10.31 14.49
CA ALA A 76 3.82 -10.66 14.32
C ALA A 76 3.28 -10.13 12.99
N LEU A 77 2.66 -11.00 12.20
CA LEU A 77 2.21 -10.67 10.83
C LEU A 77 1.14 -9.56 10.79
N GLU A 78 0.21 -9.58 11.74
CA GLU A 78 -0.87 -8.60 11.86
C GLU A 78 -0.33 -7.22 12.25
N ASP A 79 0.55 -7.16 13.26
CA ASP A 79 1.22 -5.93 13.68
C ASP A 79 2.08 -5.37 12.52
N ALA A 80 2.79 -6.23 11.78
CA ALA A 80 3.56 -5.81 10.61
C ALA A 80 2.69 -5.16 9.53
N LEU A 81 1.49 -5.68 9.27
CA LEU A 81 0.54 -5.07 8.33
C LEU A 81 0.03 -3.73 8.86
N TYR A 82 -0.34 -3.66 10.14
CA TYR A 82 -0.80 -2.42 10.77
C TYR A 82 0.29 -1.32 10.75
N THR A 83 1.51 -1.64 11.17
CA THR A 83 2.64 -0.71 11.13
C THR A 83 2.96 -0.26 9.71
N THR A 84 2.88 -1.15 8.72
CA THR A 84 3.05 -0.79 7.30
C THR A 84 1.97 0.22 6.87
N TRP A 85 0.72 0.00 7.25
CA TRP A 85 -0.39 0.92 6.96
C TRP A 85 -0.19 2.30 7.60
N ILE A 86 0.19 2.35 8.88
CA ILE A 86 0.46 3.62 9.59
C ILE A 86 1.65 4.35 8.96
N SER A 87 2.71 3.63 8.61
CA SER A 87 3.89 4.18 7.92
C SER A 87 3.52 4.77 6.55
N MET A 88 2.64 4.09 5.80
CA MET A 88 2.09 4.62 4.56
C MET A 88 1.36 5.93 4.80
N GLY A 89 0.39 5.97 5.74
CA GLY A 89 -0.37 7.17 6.06
C GLY A 89 0.53 8.36 6.44
N ASN A 90 1.53 8.12 7.29
CA ASN A 90 2.52 9.13 7.67
C ASN A 90 3.32 9.64 6.47
N THR A 91 3.74 8.72 5.59
CA THR A 91 4.50 9.08 4.39
C THR A 91 3.66 9.89 3.41
N LEU A 92 2.40 9.50 3.20
CA LEU A 92 1.44 10.22 2.35
C LEU A 92 1.23 11.66 2.81
N ASN A 93 1.10 11.88 4.13
CA ASN A 93 0.93 13.21 4.72
C ASN A 93 2.13 14.16 4.49
N THR A 94 3.27 13.66 4.02
CA THR A 94 4.43 14.50 3.64
C THR A 94 4.39 14.97 2.18
N ALA A 95 3.44 14.49 1.36
CA ALA A 95 3.33 14.87 -0.03
C ALA A 95 2.93 16.35 -0.20
N LYS A 96 3.52 17.02 -1.19
CA LYS A 96 3.24 18.43 -1.51
C LYS A 96 2.31 18.60 -2.70
N THR A 97 2.10 17.52 -3.47
CA THR A 97 1.28 17.49 -4.68
C THR A 97 0.46 16.20 -4.72
N GLN A 98 -0.62 16.19 -5.49
CA GLN A 98 -1.45 14.99 -5.67
C GLN A 98 -0.67 13.88 -6.38
N GLU A 99 0.19 14.24 -7.34
CA GLU A 99 1.04 13.29 -8.07
C GLU A 99 2.05 12.62 -7.14
N GLU A 100 2.64 13.39 -6.23
CA GLU A 100 3.55 12.85 -5.20
C GLU A 100 2.79 11.96 -4.21
N PHE A 101 1.56 12.34 -3.83
CA PHE A 101 0.70 11.53 -2.96
C PHE A 101 0.40 10.18 -3.61
N ASN A 102 -0.05 10.17 -4.86
CA ASN A 102 -0.38 8.97 -5.61
C ASN A 102 0.86 8.08 -5.84
N ALA A 103 2.02 8.67 -6.11
CA ALA A 103 3.28 7.93 -6.26
C ALA A 103 3.76 7.30 -4.95
N LYS A 104 3.64 8.01 -3.82
CA LYS A 104 3.93 7.45 -2.49
C LYS A 104 2.99 6.31 -2.15
N PHE A 105 1.70 6.44 -2.43
CA PHE A 105 0.75 5.35 -2.24
C PHE A 105 1.17 4.12 -3.04
N ALA A 106 1.44 4.31 -4.34
CA ALA A 106 1.87 3.23 -5.22
C ALA A 106 3.12 2.50 -4.72
N ILE A 107 4.09 3.19 -4.10
CA ILE A 107 5.30 2.59 -3.51
C ILE A 107 4.98 1.64 -2.36
N PHE A 108 3.96 1.93 -1.54
CA PHE A 108 3.58 1.07 -0.43
C PHE A 108 2.76 -0.15 -0.86
N VAL A 109 2.07 -0.10 -2.00
CA VAL A 109 1.25 -1.20 -2.53
C VAL A 109 1.95 -2.57 -2.49
N PRO A 110 3.16 -2.77 -3.06
CA PRO A 110 3.82 -4.08 -3.01
C PRO A 110 4.21 -4.52 -1.60
N ILE A 111 4.45 -3.58 -0.68
CA ILE A 111 4.82 -3.87 0.70
C ILE A 111 3.58 -4.36 1.46
N ILE A 112 2.46 -3.64 1.32
CA ILE A 112 1.19 -4.00 1.92
C ILE A 112 0.72 -5.38 1.41
N LEU A 113 0.72 -5.59 0.09
CA LEU A 113 0.31 -6.87 -0.51
C LEU A 113 1.13 -8.05 0.04
N LYS A 114 2.45 -7.88 0.14
CA LYS A 114 3.31 -8.91 0.72
C LYS A 114 2.89 -9.27 2.15
N ARG A 115 2.51 -8.30 2.98
CA ARG A 115 2.04 -8.56 4.36
C ARG A 115 0.68 -9.25 4.37
N MET A 116 -0.28 -8.80 3.55
CA MET A 116 -1.60 -9.43 3.41
C MET A 116 -1.49 -10.90 2.95
N GLU A 117 -0.64 -11.17 1.95
CA GLU A 117 -0.39 -12.53 1.45
C GLU A 117 0.19 -13.45 2.53
N LEU A 118 1.09 -12.94 3.38
CA LEU A 118 1.66 -13.73 4.47
C LEU A 118 0.60 -14.14 5.49
N ILE A 119 -0.26 -13.21 5.91
CA ILE A 119 -1.37 -13.47 6.84
C ILE A 119 -2.32 -14.52 6.24
N ASN A 120 -2.73 -14.33 4.99
CA ASN A 120 -3.66 -15.23 4.31
C ASN A 120 -3.08 -16.62 4.03
N ARG A 121 -1.76 -16.76 3.88
CA ARG A 121 -1.11 -18.07 3.79
C ARG A 121 -1.07 -18.76 5.15
N SER A 122 -0.78 -18.02 6.22
CA SER A 122 -0.74 -18.56 7.58
C SER A 122 -2.11 -19.05 8.06
N SER A 123 -3.20 -18.37 7.69
CA SER A 123 -4.57 -18.77 8.03
C SER A 123 -5.04 -20.03 7.29
N LEU A 124 -4.45 -20.36 6.13
CA LEU A 124 -4.74 -21.59 5.38
C LEU A 124 -3.95 -22.82 5.87
N THR A 125 -2.95 -22.62 6.74
CA THR A 125 -2.11 -23.69 7.31
C THR A 125 -2.46 -24.10 8.75
N GLN A 126 -3.54 -23.54 9.31
CA GLN A 126 -4.12 -23.94 10.60
C GLN A 126 -5.33 -24.85 10.40
#